data_AF-A0A7W9W663-F1
#
_entry.id   AF-A0A7W9W663-F1
#
_cell.length_a   1.000
_cell.length_b   1.000
_cell.length_c   1.000
_cell.angle_alpha   90.00
_cell.angle_beta   90.00
_cell.angle_gamma   90.00
#
_symmetry.space_group_name_H-M   'P 1'
#
loop_
_entity.id
_entity.type
_entity.pdbx_description
1 polymer ?
#
loop_
_entity_poly.entity_id
_entity_poly.type
_entity_poly.pdbx_seq_one_letter_code
_entity_poly.pdbx_strand_id
1 'polypeptide(L)'
;MKSLRRAFTLVEIMIVVLIIGILVAIAVPNFVRARESARARACVANLKQIDSAKEQYAMDYKLAQGSTMPALSVLCGAGTTTYIKGGTPTCASSGTYTIGNLGTDPTCSIGTAAAVAHVLP
;
A
#
# COMPACT_ATOMS: atom_id res chain seq x y z
N MET A 1 -54.71 6.11 -22.93
CA MET A 1 -54.12 4.78 -22.68
C MET A 1 -53.78 4.68 -21.19
N LYS A 2 -54.48 3.82 -20.43
CA LYS A 2 -54.25 3.67 -18.97
C LYS A 2 -52.96 2.87 -18.75
N SER A 3 -51.95 3.48 -18.16
CA SER A 3 -50.73 2.80 -17.76
C SER A 3 -51.04 1.85 -16.59
N LEU A 4 -50.88 0.55 -16.81
CA LEU A 4 -50.94 -0.46 -15.77
C LEU A 4 -49.72 -0.27 -14.86
N ARG A 5 -49.90 0.39 -13.72
CA ARG A 5 -48.88 0.45 -12.67
C ARG A 5 -48.76 -0.94 -12.05
N ARG A 6 -47.67 -1.67 -12.36
CA ARG A 6 -47.32 -2.92 -11.68
C ARG A 6 -46.90 -2.58 -10.24
N ALA A 7 -47.66 -3.06 -9.26
CA ALA A 7 -47.24 -3.06 -7.86
C ALA A 7 -46.32 -4.28 -7.64
N PHE A 8 -45.17 -4.06 -6.99
CA PHE A 8 -44.26 -5.15 -6.60
C PHE A 8 -44.93 -6.04 -5.55
N THR A 9 -44.80 -7.35 -5.70
CA THR A 9 -45.24 -8.28 -4.65
C THR A 9 -44.25 -8.28 -3.49
N LEU A 10 -44.73 -8.46 -2.26
CA LEU A 10 -43.84 -8.59 -1.09
C LEU A 10 -42.85 -9.75 -1.27
N VAL A 11 -43.29 -10.84 -1.91
CA VAL A 11 -42.49 -12.03 -2.17
C VAL A 11 -41.31 -11.73 -3.10
N GLU A 12 -41.51 -10.94 -4.16
CA GLU A 12 -40.41 -10.51 -5.04
C GLU A 12 -39.33 -9.76 -4.28
N ILE A 13 -39.72 -8.83 -3.40
CA ILE A 13 -38.75 -8.06 -2.61
C ILE A 13 -38.01 -8.96 -1.60
N MET A 14 -38.70 -9.94 -0.99
CA MET A 14 -38.06 -10.86 -0.04
C MET A 14 -36.96 -11.71 -0.67
N ILE A 15 -37.21 -12.26 -1.86
CA ILE A 15 -36.22 -13.11 -2.56
C ILE A 15 -35.02 -12.28 -2.99
N VAL A 16 -35.24 -11.05 -3.46
CA VAL A 16 -34.16 -10.15 -3.88
C VAL A 16 -33.22 -9.81 -2.72
N VAL A 17 -33.77 -9.44 -1.56
CA VAL A 17 -32.95 -9.13 -0.37
C VAL A 17 -32.21 -10.37 0.13
N LEU A 18 -32.84 -11.56 0.06
CA LEU A 18 -32.18 -12.82 0.42
C LEU A 18 -30.95 -13.08 -0.46
N ILE A 19 -31.07 -12.94 -1.78
CA ILE A 19 -29.95 -13.15 -2.71
C ILE A 19 -28.85 -12.13 -2.48
N ILE A 20 -29.20 -10.84 -2.33
CA ILE A 20 -28.23 -9.78 -2.04
C ILE A 20 -27.50 -10.07 -0.71
N GLY A 21 -28.21 -10.53 0.31
CA GLY A 21 -27.63 -10.90 1.61
C GLY A 21 -26.55 -11.98 1.49
N ILE A 22 -26.81 -13.03 0.71
CA ILE A 22 -25.83 -14.12 0.47
C ILE A 22 -24.60 -13.58 -0.27
N LEU A 23 -24.80 -12.77 -1.31
CA LEU A 23 -23.69 -12.21 -2.09
C LEU A 23 -22.79 -11.30 -1.22
N VAL A 24 -23.39 -10.43 -0.41
CA VAL A 24 -22.66 -9.51 0.48
C VAL A 24 -21.89 -10.27 1.55
N ALA A 25 -22.49 -11.32 2.14
CA ALA A 25 -21.85 -12.13 3.17
C ALA A 25 -20.50 -12.74 2.72
N ILE A 26 -20.39 -13.11 1.44
CA ILE A 26 -19.15 -13.65 0.85
C ILE A 26 -18.22 -12.52 0.37
N ALA A 27 -18.78 -11.48 -0.24
CA ALA A 27 -18.00 -10.43 -0.88
C ALA A 27 -17.26 -9.53 0.12
N VAL A 28 -17.91 -9.13 1.23
CA VAL A 28 -17.33 -8.18 2.21
C VAL A 28 -16.04 -8.69 2.85
N PRO A 29 -15.97 -9.90 3.46
CA PRO A 29 -14.74 -10.35 4.11
C PRO A 29 -13.59 -10.51 3.10
N ASN A 30 -13.89 -10.94 1.88
CA ASN A 30 -12.89 -11.07 0.82
C ASN A 30 -12.37 -9.69 0.38
N PHE A 31 -13.25 -8.70 0.24
CA PHE A 31 -12.87 -7.34 -0.13
C PHE A 31 -11.98 -6.68 0.93
N VAL A 32 -12.25 -6.90 2.22
CA VAL A 32 -11.41 -6.38 3.32
C VAL A 32 -9.99 -6.97 3.23
N ARG A 33 -9.86 -8.29 3.07
CA ARG A 33 -8.56 -8.96 2.91
C ARG A 33 -7.82 -8.48 1.67
N ALA A 34 -8.52 -8.33 0.55
CA ALA A 34 -7.93 -7.82 -0.68
C ALA A 34 -7.39 -6.40 -0.50
N ARG A 35 -8.14 -5.52 0.18
CA ARG A 35 -7.71 -4.15 0.49
C ARG A 35 -6.47 -4.12 1.39
N GLU A 36 -6.42 -4.97 2.39
CA GLU A 36 -5.25 -5.09 3.27
C GLU A 36 -4.01 -5.57 2.52
N SER A 37 -4.16 -6.60 1.68
CA SER A 37 -3.07 -7.08 0.82
C SER A 37 -2.60 -6.01 -0.17
N ALA A 38 -3.49 -5.18 -0.68
CA ALA A 38 -3.14 -4.08 -1.58
C ALA A 38 -2.33 -3.00 -0.85
N ARG A 39 -2.67 -2.67 0.40
CA ARG A 39 -1.89 -1.74 1.23
C ARG A 39 -0.49 -2.29 1.52
N ALA A 40 -0.37 -3.58 1.82
CA ALA A 40 0.93 -4.23 2.02
C ALA A 40 1.78 -4.19 0.75
N ARG A 41 1.20 -4.54 -0.41
CA ARG A 41 1.88 -4.46 -1.71
C ARG A 41 2.34 -3.04 -2.06
N ALA A 42 1.51 -2.03 -1.77
CA ALA A 42 1.90 -0.63 -1.96
C ALA A 42 3.08 -0.24 -1.05
N CYS A 43 3.07 -0.72 0.20
CA CYS A 43 4.18 -0.51 1.12
C CYS A 43 5.48 -1.17 0.64
N VAL A 44 5.42 -2.43 0.20
CA VAL A 44 6.57 -3.15 -0.37
C VAL A 44 7.08 -2.46 -1.64
N ALA A 45 6.19 -1.95 -2.50
CA ALA A 45 6.60 -1.19 -3.68
C ALA A 45 7.35 0.10 -3.29
N ASN A 46 6.89 0.82 -2.28
CA ASN A 46 7.60 1.98 -1.75
C ASN A 46 8.97 1.60 -1.15
N LEU A 47 9.06 0.48 -0.40
CA LEU A 47 10.34 -0.02 0.12
C LEU A 47 11.33 -0.32 -1.01
N LYS A 48 10.88 -0.94 -2.10
CA LYS A 48 11.72 -1.17 -3.29
C LYS A 48 12.20 0.14 -3.93
N GLN A 49 11.31 1.13 -4.03
CA GLN A 49 11.69 2.44 -4.55
C GLN A 49 12.74 3.14 -3.66
N ILE A 50 12.59 3.04 -2.34
CA ILE A 50 13.56 3.56 -1.37
C ILE A 50 14.91 2.86 -1.52
N ASP A 51 14.90 1.54 -1.66
CA ASP A 51 16.11 0.75 -1.80
C ASP A 51 16.86 1.09 -3.10
N SER A 52 16.16 1.15 -4.23
CA SER A 52 16.75 1.58 -5.49
C SER A 52 17.26 3.03 -5.44
N ALA A 53 16.57 3.93 -4.74
CA ALA A 53 17.02 5.31 -4.56
C ALA A 53 18.28 5.39 -3.70
N LYS A 54 18.38 4.55 -2.66
CA LYS A 54 19.57 4.40 -1.81
C LYS A 54 20.76 3.93 -2.64
N GLU A 55 20.58 2.93 -3.49
CA GLU A 55 21.63 2.45 -4.39
C GLU A 55 22.07 3.53 -5.39
N GLN A 56 21.14 4.27 -5.98
CA GLN A 56 21.45 5.37 -6.89
C GLN A 56 22.26 6.48 -6.19
N TYR A 57 21.86 6.88 -4.99
CA TYR A 57 22.62 7.83 -4.17
C TYR A 57 24.03 7.31 -3.87
N ALA A 58 24.17 6.03 -3.51
CA ALA A 58 25.47 5.43 -3.27
C ALA A 58 26.38 5.45 -4.51
N MET A 59 25.83 5.23 -5.70
CA MET A 59 26.58 5.29 -6.95
C MET A 59 27.09 6.71 -7.25
N ASP A 60 26.24 7.72 -7.10
CA ASP A 60 26.61 9.11 -7.38
C ASP A 60 27.70 9.62 -6.44
N TYR A 61 27.67 9.19 -5.16
CA TYR A 61 28.63 9.61 -4.14
C TYR A 61 29.74 8.59 -3.85
N LYS A 62 29.81 7.50 -4.62
CA LYS A 62 30.79 6.40 -4.48
C LYS A 62 30.91 5.87 -3.04
N LEU A 63 29.77 5.67 -2.38
CA LEU A 63 29.72 5.19 -1.00
C LEU A 63 29.99 3.69 -0.92
N ALA A 64 30.71 3.26 0.11
CA ALA A 64 30.94 1.85 0.41
C ALA A 64 29.78 1.25 1.20
N GLN A 65 29.58 -0.07 1.12
CA GLN A 65 28.60 -0.78 1.95
C GLN A 65 28.78 -0.46 3.44
N GLY A 66 27.66 -0.35 4.17
CA GLY A 66 27.65 0.08 5.57
C GLY A 66 27.69 1.59 5.78
N SER A 67 27.88 2.41 4.73
CA SER A 67 27.83 3.87 4.85
C SER A 67 26.46 4.35 5.34
N THR A 68 26.45 5.36 6.20
CA THR A 68 25.22 5.97 6.70
C THR A 68 24.51 6.72 5.58
N MET A 69 23.23 6.42 5.38
CA MET A 69 22.43 7.09 4.37
C MET A 69 21.85 8.40 4.89
N PRO A 70 21.66 9.40 4.01
CA PRO A 70 20.99 10.63 4.40
C PRO A 70 19.53 10.34 4.73
N ALA A 71 18.89 11.28 5.45
CA ALA A 71 17.49 11.18 5.79
C ALA A 71 16.61 11.02 4.53
N LEU A 72 15.49 10.31 4.67
CA LEU A 72 14.58 10.02 3.55
C LEU A 72 14.15 11.27 2.78
N SER A 73 13.99 12.41 3.46
CA SER A 73 13.70 13.72 2.86
C SER A 73 14.73 14.16 1.81
N VAL A 74 16.01 13.82 1.98
CA VAL A 74 17.08 14.15 1.04
C VAL A 74 16.94 13.33 -0.25
N LEU A 75 16.56 12.05 -0.15
CA LEU A 75 16.36 11.19 -1.33
C LEU A 75 15.11 11.54 -2.15
N CYS A 76 14.10 12.14 -1.52
CA CYS A 76 12.77 12.37 -2.13
C CYS A 76 12.45 13.82 -2.46
N GLY A 77 13.46 14.70 -2.51
CA GLY A 77 13.33 16.00 -3.17
C GLY A 77 13.53 17.24 -2.30
N ALA A 78 14.19 17.14 -1.15
CA ALA A 78 14.65 18.32 -0.42
C ALA A 78 15.97 18.93 -0.97
N GLY A 79 16.55 18.36 -2.04
CA GLY A 79 17.83 18.78 -2.64
C GLY A 79 17.82 18.83 -4.17
N THR A 80 18.95 19.23 -4.76
CA THR A 80 19.13 19.40 -6.22
C THR A 80 19.05 18.09 -7.03
N THR A 81 19.31 16.95 -6.38
CA THR A 81 19.12 15.61 -6.95
C THR A 81 17.95 14.92 -6.24
N THR A 82 16.95 14.50 -7.01
CA THR A 82 15.76 13.80 -6.50
C THR A 82 15.73 12.39 -7.09
N TYR A 83 15.84 11.37 -6.23
CA TYR A 83 15.84 9.96 -6.63
C TYR A 83 14.42 9.38 -6.58
N ILE A 84 13.62 9.81 -5.60
CA ILE A 84 12.20 9.46 -5.49
C ILE A 84 11.37 10.69 -5.82
N LYS A 85 10.62 10.63 -6.92
CA LYS A 85 9.69 11.70 -7.31
C LYS A 85 8.38 11.58 -6.53
N GLY A 86 7.81 12.72 -6.13
CA GLY A 86 6.51 12.76 -5.44
C GLY A 86 6.56 12.96 -3.93
N GLY A 87 7.73 13.27 -3.36
CA GLY A 87 7.90 13.56 -1.93
C GLY A 87 8.16 12.31 -1.09
N THR A 88 8.14 12.47 0.25
CA THR A 88 8.37 11.37 1.19
C THR A 88 7.27 10.32 1.06
N PRO A 89 7.59 9.07 0.67
CA PRO A 89 6.59 8.04 0.59
C PRO A 89 6.00 7.79 1.98
N THR A 90 4.68 7.70 2.06
CA THR A 90 3.97 7.33 3.28
C THR A 90 3.40 5.91 3.12
N CYS A 91 3.32 5.17 4.22
CA CYS A 91 2.71 3.84 4.16
C CYS A 91 1.19 3.95 4.06
N ALA A 92 0.59 3.20 3.15
CA ALA A 92 -0.86 3.12 2.99
C ALA A 92 -1.60 2.54 4.22
N SER A 93 -0.83 1.97 5.16
CA SER A 93 -1.30 1.48 6.47
C SER A 93 -0.83 2.35 7.65
N SER A 94 -0.41 3.60 7.42
CA SER A 94 0.03 4.60 8.44
C SER A 94 1.41 4.41 9.09
N GLY A 95 2.22 3.47 8.61
CA GLY A 95 3.61 3.30 9.02
C GLY A 95 4.59 4.36 8.45
N THR A 96 5.71 4.50 9.13
CA THR A 96 6.91 5.22 8.67
C THR A 96 7.96 4.26 8.10
N TYR A 97 8.82 4.78 7.20
CA TYR A 97 9.92 4.03 6.61
C TYR A 97 11.26 4.44 7.23
N THR A 98 12.14 3.47 7.42
CA THR A 98 13.53 3.68 7.81
C THR A 98 14.44 3.07 6.74
N ILE A 99 15.49 3.80 6.33
CA ILE A 99 16.32 3.41 5.19
C ILE A 99 17.39 2.39 5.58
N GLY A 100 17.88 2.47 6.82
CA GLY A 100 19.07 1.76 7.26
C GLY A 100 20.34 2.28 6.56
N ASN A 101 21.42 1.53 6.73
CA ASN A 101 22.70 1.81 6.08
C ASN A 101 22.68 1.28 4.63
N LEU A 102 23.67 1.68 3.83
CA LEU A 102 23.87 1.06 2.52
C LEU A 102 24.10 -0.44 2.67
N GLY A 103 23.34 -1.26 1.94
CA GLY A 103 23.42 -2.73 2.00
C GLY A 103 22.49 -3.38 3.01
N THR A 104 21.79 -2.62 3.86
CA THR A 104 20.70 -3.15 4.70
C THR A 104 19.35 -2.77 4.13
N ASP A 105 18.38 -3.68 4.09
CA ASP A 105 17.06 -3.40 3.54
C ASP A 105 16.34 -2.27 4.29
N PRO A 106 15.65 -1.35 3.59
CA PRO A 106 14.78 -0.40 4.25
C PRO A 106 13.60 -1.14 4.91
N THR A 107 13.19 -0.67 6.08
CA THR A 107 12.11 -1.30 6.85
C THR A 107 10.93 -0.35 7.04
N CYS A 108 9.74 -0.92 7.20
CA CYS A 108 8.55 -0.20 7.64
C CYS A 108 8.31 -0.49 9.13
N SER A 109 7.89 0.52 9.90
CA SER A 109 7.54 0.37 11.32
C SER A 109 6.43 -0.66 11.60
N ILE A 110 5.57 -0.92 10.61
CA ILE A 110 4.56 -1.98 10.69
C ILE A 110 5.20 -3.36 10.57
N GLY A 111 6.26 -3.49 9.75
CA GLY A 111 7.03 -4.71 9.55
C GLY A 111 6.15 -5.96 9.42
N THR A 112 6.34 -6.89 10.36
CA THR A 112 5.59 -8.15 10.47
C THR A 112 4.42 -8.10 11.44
N ALA A 113 4.14 -6.94 12.05
CA ALA A 113 3.05 -6.77 13.01
C ALA A 113 1.66 -6.67 12.36
N ALA A 114 1.58 -6.46 11.04
CA ALA A 114 0.32 -6.49 10.29
C ALA A 114 -0.08 -7.92 9.87
N ALA A 115 -1.38 -8.13 9.60
CA ALA A 115 -1.90 -9.43 9.15
C ALA A 115 -1.30 -9.87 7.80
N VAL A 116 -0.81 -8.92 7.00
CA VAL A 116 0.04 -9.16 5.83
C VAL A 116 1.36 -8.42 6.09
N ALA A 117 2.50 -9.08 5.89
CA ALA A 117 3.81 -8.48 6.17
C ALA A 117 4.16 -7.33 5.20
N HIS A 118 4.71 -6.26 5.76
CA HIS A 118 5.20 -5.07 5.05
C HIS A 118 6.73 -5.07 5.00
N VAL A 119 7.32 -6.15 4.48
CA VAL A 119 8.77 -6.36 4.42
C VAL A 119 9.18 -6.70 2.99
N LEU A 120 10.38 -6.29 2.60
CA LEU A 120 10.98 -6.74 1.36
C LEU A 120 11.23 -8.25 1.41
N PRO A 121 10.97 -8.99 0.31
CA PRO A 121 11.25 -10.42 0.23
C PRO A 121 12.74 -10.72 0.20
#